data_AF-A0A1M4V910-F1
#
_entry.id   AF-A0A1M4V910-F1
#
_cell.length_a   1.000
_cell.length_b   1.000
_cell.length_c   1.000
_cell.angle_alpha   90.00
_cell.angle_beta   90.00
_cell.angle_gamma   90.00
#
_symmetry.space_group_name_H-M   'P 1'
#
loop_
_entity.id
_entity.type
_entity.pdbx_description
1 polymer ?
#
loop_
_entity_poly.entity_id
_entity_poly.type
_entity_poly.pdbx_seq_one_letter_code
_entity_poly.pdbx_strand_id
1 'polypeptide(L)'
;MMQERDIVNDILAGSKASINSYTTAIMECSNQQLRTTLQTLRNEAEQMQYQIYQMAQQKGYYTPAPPANQNDVNQIKTTLTSAANSTNTTSTSQQMK
;
A
#
# COMPACT_ATOMS: atom_id res chain seq x y z
N MET A 1 -1.35 -1.05 -33.02
CA MET A 1 -1.36 -2.31 -32.24
C MET A 1 -1.22 -1.93 -30.79
N MET A 2 -2.15 -2.37 -29.93
CA MET A 2 -2.12 -2.11 -28.49
C MET A 2 -0.86 -2.80 -27.95
N GLN A 3 0.13 -2.04 -27.49
CA GLN A 3 1.37 -2.63 -27.02
C GLN A 3 1.06 -3.34 -25.70
N GLU A 4 1.67 -4.50 -25.41
CA GLU A 4 1.52 -5.17 -24.10
C GLU A 4 1.78 -4.19 -22.94
N ARG A 5 2.58 -3.15 -23.18
CA ARG A 5 2.81 -2.04 -22.25
C ARG A 5 1.55 -1.23 -21.92
N ASP A 6 0.68 -0.98 -22.90
CA ASP A 6 -0.57 -0.26 -22.69
C ASP A 6 -1.58 -1.12 -21.92
N ILE A 7 -1.64 -2.42 -22.23
CA ILE A 7 -2.46 -3.40 -21.49
C ILE A 7 -1.99 -3.49 -20.03
N VAL A 8 -0.68 -3.58 -19.81
CA VAL A 8 -0.09 -3.58 -18.46
C VAL A 8 -0.45 -2.30 -17.71
N ASN A 9 -0.35 -1.13 -18.36
CA ASN A 9 -0.69 0.15 -17.74
C ASN A 9 -2.18 0.26 -17.40
N ASP A 10 -3.07 -0.20 -18.28
CA ASP A 10 -4.53 -0.17 -18.03
C ASP A 10 -4.92 -1.10 -16.88
N ILE A 11 -4.37 -2.32 -16.84
CA ILE A 11 -4.64 -3.24 -15.73
C ILE A 11 -4.05 -2.68 -14.43
N LEU A 12 -2.85 -2.06 -14.48
CA LEU A 12 -2.27 -1.36 -13.34
C LEU A 12 -3.17 -0.23 -12.83
N ALA A 13 -3.70 0.58 -13.74
CA ALA A 13 -4.58 1.70 -13.41
C ALA A 13 -5.91 1.20 -12.81
N GLY A 14 -6.51 0.16 -13.42
CA GLY A 14 -7.74 -0.46 -12.95
C GLY A 14 -7.58 -1.13 -11.58
N SER A 15 -6.46 -1.81 -11.34
CA SER A 15 -6.17 -2.41 -10.03
C SER A 15 -5.99 -1.33 -8.96
N LYS A 16 -5.23 -0.25 -9.24
CA LYS A 16 -5.10 0.90 -8.33
C LYS A 16 -6.44 1.56 -8.01
N ALA A 17 -7.29 1.77 -9.01
CA ALA A 17 -8.62 2.34 -8.80
C ALA A 17 -9.48 1.44 -7.90
N SER A 18 -9.40 0.12 -8.10
CA SER A 18 -10.10 -0.88 -7.28
C SER A 18 -9.60 -0.86 -5.83
N ILE A 19 -8.28 -0.86 -5.62
CA ILE A 19 -7.66 -0.79 -4.28
C ILE A 19 -8.10 0.48 -3.52
N ASN A 20 -8.11 1.63 -4.19
CA ASN A 20 -8.58 2.89 -3.59
C ASN A 20 -10.07 2.80 -3.21
N SER A 21 -10.89 2.25 -4.11
CA SER A 21 -12.33 2.08 -3.86
C SER A 21 -12.60 1.17 -2.66
N TYR A 22 -11.89 0.04 -2.57
CA TYR A 22 -11.99 -0.86 -1.42
C TYR A 22 -11.51 -0.18 -0.13
N THR A 23 -10.45 0.61 -0.19
CA THR A 23 -9.93 1.34 0.98
C THR A 23 -10.95 2.33 1.52
N THR A 24 -11.58 3.13 0.66
CA THR A 24 -12.67 4.04 1.05
C THR A 24 -13.84 3.26 1.65
N ALA A 25 -14.28 2.19 0.98
CA ALA A 25 -15.38 1.36 1.47
C ALA A 25 -15.07 0.73 2.84
N ILE A 26 -13.84 0.27 3.10
CA ILE A 26 -13.41 -0.29 4.40
C ILE A 26 -13.44 0.75 5.52
N MET A 27 -13.15 2.02 5.21
CA MET A 27 -13.19 3.12 6.19
C MET A 27 -14.61 3.52 6.55
N GLU A 28 -15.54 3.45 5.59
CA GLU A 28 -16.94 3.86 5.77
C GLU A 28 -17.86 2.69 6.18
N CYS A 29 -17.37 1.44 6.12
CA CYS A 29 -18.17 0.26 6.43
C CYS A 29 -18.26 0.00 7.94
N SER A 30 -19.48 0.02 8.47
CA SER A 30 -19.80 -0.36 9.85
C SER A 30 -20.00 -1.87 10.05
N ASN A 31 -20.27 -2.62 8.97
CA ASN A 31 -20.51 -4.05 9.02
C ASN A 31 -19.17 -4.82 9.01
N GLN A 32 -18.86 -5.52 10.10
CA GLN A 32 -17.58 -6.20 10.27
C GLN A 32 -17.35 -7.33 9.25
N GLN A 33 -18.40 -8.04 8.84
CA GLN A 33 -18.29 -9.12 7.85
C GLN A 33 -17.97 -8.55 6.48
N LEU A 34 -18.70 -7.53 6.04
CA LEU A 34 -18.46 -6.85 4.78
C LEU A 34 -17.07 -6.19 4.76
N ARG A 35 -16.66 -5.59 5.87
CA ARG A 35 -15.32 -5.02 6.02
C ARG A 35 -14.22 -6.05 5.80
N THR A 36 -14.39 -7.26 6.37
CA THR A 36 -13.44 -8.36 6.18
C THR A 36 -13.39 -8.79 4.72
N THR A 37 -14.55 -8.92 4.06
CA THR A 37 -14.60 -9.26 2.62
C THR A 37 -13.88 -8.22 1.76
N LEU A 38 -14.10 -6.92 2.01
CA LEU A 38 -13.43 -5.85 1.27
C LEU A 38 -11.91 -5.85 1.50
N GLN A 39 -11.46 -6.19 2.71
CA GLN A 39 -10.03 -6.35 3.00
C GLN A 39 -9.42 -7.51 2.20
N THR A 40 -10.11 -8.64 2.09
CA THR A 40 -9.65 -9.76 1.25
C THR A 40 -9.54 -9.36 -0.21
N LEU A 41 -10.58 -8.70 -0.76
CA LEU A 41 -10.58 -8.23 -2.15
C LEU A 41 -9.44 -7.23 -2.43
N ARG A 42 -9.16 -6.34 -1.48
CA ARG A 42 -8.02 -5.42 -1.58
C ARG A 42 -6.69 -6.17 -1.63
N ASN A 43 -6.50 -7.16 -0.75
CA ASN A 43 -5.27 -7.96 -0.71
C ASN A 43 -5.06 -8.74 -2.01
N GLU A 44 -6.13 -9.31 -2.59
CA GLU A 44 -6.08 -10.01 -3.88
C GLU A 44 -5.71 -9.06 -5.03
N ALA A 45 -6.27 -7.85 -5.04
CA ALA A 45 -5.95 -6.83 -6.04
C ALA A 45 -4.47 -6.38 -5.95
N GLU A 46 -3.94 -6.21 -4.74
CA GLU A 46 -2.52 -5.92 -4.49
C GLU A 46 -1.61 -7.06 -4.97
N GLN A 47 -2.02 -8.32 -4.75
CA GLN A 47 -1.25 -9.48 -5.20
C GLN A 47 -1.23 -9.57 -6.73
N MET A 48 -2.36 -9.35 -7.39
CA MET A 48 -2.45 -9.29 -8.86
C MET A 48 -1.55 -8.17 -9.42
N GLN A 49 -1.64 -6.98 -8.84
CA GLN A 49 -0.80 -5.82 -9.18
C GLN A 49 0.70 -6.17 -9.15
N TYR A 50 1.13 -6.90 -8.13
CA TYR A 50 2.52 -7.34 -8.00
C TYR A 50 2.92 -8.40 -9.05
N GLN A 51 2.01 -9.33 -9.40
CA GLN A 51 2.27 -10.30 -10.46
C GLN A 51 2.42 -9.64 -11.83
N ILE A 52 1.56 -8.66 -12.14
CA ILE A 52 1.64 -7.89 -13.39
C ILE A 52 2.97 -7.14 -13.47
N TYR A 53 3.40 -6.52 -12.36
CA TYR A 53 4.71 -5.88 -12.27
C TYR A 53 5.86 -6.85 -12.56
N GLN A 54 5.84 -8.05 -11.98
CA GLN A 54 6.87 -9.06 -12.22
C GLN A 54 6.90 -9.51 -13.69
N MET A 55 5.73 -9.75 -14.30
CA MET A 55 5.63 -10.09 -15.72
C MET A 55 6.16 -8.96 -16.61
N ALA A 56 5.82 -7.70 -16.30
CA ALA A 56 6.28 -6.54 -17.05
C ALA A 56 7.80 -6.33 -16.93
N GLN A 57 8.38 -6.63 -15.76
CA GLN A 57 9.82 -6.61 -15.54
C GLN A 57 10.53 -7.71 -16.34
N GLN A 58 10.03 -8.96 -16.30
CA GLN A 58 10.63 -10.09 -17.02
C GLN A 58 10.63 -9.90 -18.53
N LYS A 59 9.59 -9.25 -19.07
CA LYS A 59 9.49 -8.96 -20.50
C LYS A 59 10.22 -7.68 -20.94
N GLY A 60 10.85 -6.95 -20.02
CA GLY A 60 11.57 -5.71 -20.32
C GLY A 60 10.67 -4.51 -20.69
N TYR A 61 9.35 -4.63 -20.49
CA TYR A 61 8.38 -3.57 -20.82
C TYR A 61 8.26 -2.50 -19.74
N TYR A 62 8.80 -2.77 -18.56
CA TYR A 62 8.79 -1.86 -17.43
C TYR A 62 10.18 -1.78 -16.80
N THR A 63 10.82 -0.62 -16.88
CA THR A 63 12.00 -0.33 -16.07
C THR A 63 11.48 0.06 -14.68
N PRO A 64 11.64 -0.80 -13.65
CA PRO A 64 11.24 -0.43 -12.31
C PRO A 64 11.96 0.85 -11.88
N ALA A 65 11.30 1.65 -11.04
CA ALA A 65 11.99 2.74 -10.35
C ALA A 65 13.24 2.15 -9.67
N PRO A 66 14.40 2.82 -9.74
CA PRO A 66 15.61 2.34 -9.10
C PRO A 66 15.31 2.03 -7.63
N PRO A 67 15.88 0.94 -7.07
CA PRO A 67 15.67 0.63 -5.66
C PRO A 67 16.00 1.87 -4.84
N ALA A 68 15.10 2.24 -3.92
CA ALA A 68 15.33 3.35 -3.02
C ALA A 68 16.64 3.12 -2.28
N ASN A 69 17.44 4.19 -2.11
CA ASN A 69 18.71 4.09 -1.42
C ASN A 69 18.47 3.49 -0.02
N GLN A 70 19.19 2.42 0.31
CA GLN A 70 19.02 1.68 1.56
C GLN A 70 19.18 2.60 2.79
N ASN A 71 20.01 3.65 2.68
CA ASN A 71 20.17 4.64 3.73
C ASN A 71 18.88 5.44 3.98
N ASP A 72 18.19 5.85 2.92
CA ASP A 72 16.94 6.61 3.02
C ASP A 72 15.83 5.75 3.63
N VAL A 73 15.75 4.48 3.22
CA VAL A 73 14.80 3.50 3.79
C VAL A 73 15.02 3.32 5.29
N ASN A 74 16.29 3.18 5.71
CA ASN A 74 16.64 3.00 7.13
C ASN A 74 16.37 4.26 7.96
N GLN A 75 16.60 5.46 7.40
CA GLN A 75 16.27 6.72 8.06
C GLN A 75 14.77 6.88 8.24
N ILE A 76 13.97 6.69 7.19
CA ILE A 76 12.50 6.80 7.26
C ILE A 76 11.92 5.79 8.25
N LYS A 77 12.41 4.54 8.24
CA LYS A 77 11.98 3.50 9.19
C LYS A 77 12.26 3.90 10.64
N THR A 78 13.45 4.47 10.90
CA THR A 78 13.81 5.00 12.23
C THR A 78 12.89 6.14 12.63
N THR A 79 12.68 7.12 11.75
CA THR A 79 11.81 8.28 12.00
C THR A 79 10.36 7.86 12.27
N LEU A 80 9.80 6.92 11.50
CA LEU A 80 8.43 6.41 11.71
C LEU A 80 8.31 5.65 13.04
N THR A 81 9.30 4.82 13.38
CA THR A 81 9.30 4.05 14.64
C THR A 81 9.42 4.98 15.85
N SER A 82 10.27 6.01 15.77
CA SER A 82 10.39 7.02 16.81
C SER A 82 9.12 7.86 16.95
N ALA A 83 8.52 8.30 15.83
CA ALA A 83 7.27 9.06 15.85
C ALA A 83 6.10 8.25 16.42
N ALA A 84 6.01 6.94 16.11
CA ALA A 84 4.98 6.06 16.67
C ALA A 84 5.12 5.87 18.19
N ASN A 85 6.35 5.85 18.71
CA ASN A 85 6.63 5.69 20.14
C ASN A 85 6.42 6.96 20.96
N SER A 86 6.54 8.15 20.35
CA SER A 86 6.32 9.44 21.03
C SER A 86 4.85 9.71 21.39
N THR A 87 3.90 8.94 20.86
CA THR A 87 2.46 9.09 21.16
C THR A 87 2.01 8.41 22.46
N ASN A 88 2.86 7.62 23.13
CA ASN A 88 2.47 6.80 24.29
C ASN A 88 2.83 7.37 25.68
N THR A 89 3.40 8.58 25.81
CA THR A 89 3.99 9.05 27.09
C THR A 89 3.37 10.30 27.73
N THR A 90 2.27 10.87 27.24
CA THR A 90 1.73 12.13 27.81
C THR A 90 0.57 11.97 28.83
N SER A 91 0.16 10.77 29.22
CA SER A 91 -1.07 10.61 30.05
C SER A 91 -0.91 10.24 31.54
N THR A 92 0.28 10.22 32.14
CA THR A 92 0.41 9.73 33.55
C THR A 92 1.26 10.54 34.51
N SER A 93 1.41 11.85 34.34
CA SER A 93 2.13 12.68 35.32
C SER A 93 1.47 14.03 35.63
N GLN A 94 0.20 13.99 36.04
CA GLN A 94 -0.38 15.02 36.90
C GLN A 94 -1.23 14.38 38.03
N GLN A 95 -0.59 13.57 38.86
CA GLN A 95 -0.96 13.42 40.27
C GLN A 95 0.33 13.51 41.06
N MET A 96 0.66 14.72 41.49
CA MET A 96 1.42 15.04 42.71
C MET A 96 1.73 16.54 42.66
N LYS A 97 0.78 17.33 43.15
CA LYS A 97 1.01 18.51 43.96
C LYS A 97 -0.28 18.93 44.63
#